data_AF-A0A0M7APK6-F1
#
_entry.id   AF-A0A0M7APK6-F1
#
_cell.length_a   1.000
_cell.length_b   1.000
_cell.length_c   1.000
_cell.angle_alpha   90.00
_cell.angle_beta   90.00
_cell.angle_gamma   90.00
#
_symmetry.space_group_name_H-M   'P 1'
#
loop_
_entity.id
_entity.type
_entity.pdbx_description
1 polymer ?
#
loop_
_entity_poly.entity_id
_entity_poly.type
_entity_poly.pdbx_seq_one_letter_code
_entity_poly.pdbx_strand_id
1 'polypeptide(L)'
;MNGLKEQIEEAMDRVAHCRLRAERPCARLEDEYALEKARTRLLTLELRCLRSELKSTDVARQRHQGGSERSRHEFKDRSEVGKIMRTKHKHLSLSARERAEASFAALQHEVGNTTEGR
;
A
#
# COMPACT_ATOMS: atom_id res chain seq x y z
N MET A 1 7.93 -5.23 22.21
CA MET A 1 8.20 -3.95 21.50
C MET A 1 9.69 -3.74 21.22
N ASN A 2 10.61 -4.28 22.03
CA ASN A 2 12.05 -3.98 21.91
C ASN A 2 12.71 -4.52 20.63
N GLY A 3 12.38 -5.73 20.20
CA GLY A 3 13.00 -6.31 19.00
C GLY A 3 12.66 -5.61 17.68
N LEU A 4 11.56 -4.86 17.58
CA LEU A 4 11.26 -4.05 16.39
C LEU A 4 12.06 -2.74 16.37
N LYS A 5 12.29 -2.14 17.55
CA LYS A 5 13.11 -0.93 17.66
C LYS A 5 14.57 -1.24 17.33
N GLU A 6 15.09 -2.36 17.85
CA GLU A 6 16.42 -2.86 17.53
C GLU A 6 16.59 -3.15 16.03
N GLN A 7 15.59 -3.74 15.39
CA GLN A 7 15.60 -3.95 13.93
C GLN A 7 15.60 -2.63 13.13
N ILE A 8 14.93 -1.59 13.64
CA ILE A 8 14.93 -0.27 13.01
C ILE A 8 16.31 0.38 13.15
N GLU A 9 16.88 0.36 14.34
CA GLU A 9 18.23 0.87 14.60
C GLU A 9 19.28 0.19 13.71
N GLU A 10 19.26 -1.14 13.64
CA GLU A 10 20.15 -1.89 12.76
C GLU A 10 19.92 -1.54 11.28
N ALA A 11 18.67 -1.33 10.86
CA ALA A 11 18.37 -0.91 9.50
C ALA A 11 18.85 0.51 9.20
N MET A 12 18.78 1.42 10.17
CA MET A 12 19.33 2.78 10.06
C MET A 12 20.85 2.74 9.88
N ASP A 13 21.56 1.93 10.66
CA ASP A 13 23.00 1.76 10.54
C ASP A 13 23.39 1.20 9.16
N ARG A 14 22.64 0.22 8.66
CA ARG A 14 22.85 -0.32 7.31
C ARG A 14 22.63 0.74 6.23
N VAL A 15 21.61 1.58 6.37
CA VAL A 15 21.37 2.71 5.45
C VAL A 15 22.55 3.68 5.49
N ALA A 16 23.02 4.06 6.68
CA ALA A 16 24.16 4.96 6.83
C ALA A 16 25.42 4.39 6.14
N HIS A 17 25.72 3.10 6.38
CA HIS A 17 26.84 2.42 5.74
C HIS A 17 26.71 2.36 4.21
N CYS A 18 25.52 2.04 3.69
CA CYS A 18 25.27 2.01 2.25
C CYS A 18 25.33 3.41 1.61
N ARG A 19 24.93 4.48 2.32
CA ARG A 19 25.07 5.87 1.84
C ARG A 19 26.52 6.21 1.60
N LEU A 20 27.37 5.97 2.60
CA LEU A 20 28.81 6.22 2.51
C LEU A 20 29.48 5.44 1.37
N ARG A 21 28.96 4.27 1.02
CA ARG A 21 29.45 3.49 -0.13
C ARG A 21 28.98 4.05 -1.46
N ALA A 22 27.71 4.40 -1.57
CA ALA A 22 27.12 4.94 -2.80
C ALA A 22 27.58 6.37 -3.13
N GLU A 23 28.02 7.14 -2.13
CA GLU A 23 28.56 8.50 -2.33
C GLU A 23 30.02 8.51 -2.84
N ARG A 24 30.66 7.34 -2.94
CA ARG A 24 32.04 7.26 -3.44
C ARG A 24 32.09 7.65 -4.93
N PRO A 25 33.13 8.36 -5.39
CA PRO A 25 33.27 8.73 -6.81
C PRO A 25 33.30 7.52 -7.77
N CYS A 26 33.63 6.33 -7.26
CA CYS A 26 33.65 5.06 -7.99
C CYS A 26 32.52 4.11 -7.59
N ALA A 27 31.46 4.64 -6.96
CA ALA A 27 30.29 3.84 -6.62
C ALA A 27 29.69 3.22 -7.87
N ARG A 28 29.35 1.94 -7.77
CA ARG A 28 28.69 1.23 -8.86
C ARG A 28 27.19 1.27 -8.66
N LEU A 29 26.45 0.97 -9.72
CA LEU A 29 24.99 0.78 -9.67
C LEU A 29 24.57 -0.23 -8.58
N GLU A 30 25.40 -1.24 -8.29
CA GLU A 30 25.11 -2.20 -7.23
C GLU A 30 25.15 -1.57 -5.82
N ASP A 31 25.98 -0.55 -5.59
CA ASP A 31 26.03 0.18 -4.32
C ASP A 31 24.80 1.06 -4.13
N GLU A 32 24.34 1.72 -5.19
CA GLU A 32 23.08 2.49 -5.19
C GLU A 32 21.87 1.57 -4.96
N TYR A 33 21.83 0.41 -5.62
CA TYR A 33 20.79 -0.58 -5.42
C TYR A 33 20.80 -1.13 -3.98
N ALA A 34 21.98 -1.38 -3.40
CA ALA A 34 22.10 -1.80 -2.02
C ALA A 34 21.58 -0.74 -1.04
N LEU A 35 21.88 0.55 -1.31
CA LEU A 35 21.33 1.67 -0.54
C LEU A 35 19.80 1.73 -0.64
N GLU A 36 19.24 1.59 -1.84
CA GLU A 36 17.79 1.64 -2.04
C GLU A 36 17.08 0.46 -1.35
N LYS A 37 17.69 -0.73 -1.40
CA LYS A 37 17.22 -1.91 -0.68
C LYS A 37 17.23 -1.69 0.85
N ALA A 38 18.29 -1.06 1.37
CA ALA A 38 18.39 -0.73 2.79
C ALA A 38 17.31 0.29 3.21
N ARG A 39 17.09 1.34 2.40
CA ARG A 39 16.03 2.35 2.63
C ARG A 39 14.65 1.73 2.64
N THR A 40 14.35 0.88 1.65
CA THR A 40 13.08 0.16 1.56
C THR A 40 12.83 -0.72 2.78
N ARG A 41 13.89 -1.40 3.29
CA ARG A 41 13.81 -2.20 4.50
C ARG A 41 13.48 -1.35 5.73
N LEU A 42 14.17 -0.22 5.91
CA LEU A 42 13.92 0.72 7.01
C LEU A 42 12.46 1.22 6.98
N LEU A 43 12.00 1.72 5.84
CA LEU A 43 10.61 2.19 5.66
C LEU A 43 9.58 1.11 6.00
N THR A 44 9.82 -0.14 5.58
CA THR A 44 8.93 -1.26 5.89
C THR A 44 8.81 -1.50 7.40
N LEU A 45 9.91 -1.38 8.13
CA LEU A 45 9.92 -1.55 9.59
C LEU A 45 9.22 -0.38 10.29
N GLU A 46 9.45 0.85 9.86
CA GLU A 46 8.77 2.04 10.38
C GLU A 46 7.25 1.95 10.19
N LEU A 47 6.80 1.57 8.99
CA LEU A 47 5.37 1.33 8.72
C LEU A 47 4.79 0.24 9.61
N ARG A 48 5.57 -0.81 9.93
CA ARG A 48 5.13 -1.85 10.87
C ARG A 48 5.00 -1.32 12.30
N CYS A 49 5.90 -0.44 12.74
CA CYS A 49 5.78 0.23 14.04
C CYS A 49 4.53 1.10 14.10
N LEU A 50 4.32 1.98 13.12
CA LEU A 50 3.12 2.84 13.05
C LEU A 50 1.81 2.03 13.02
N ARG A 51 1.78 0.91 12.29
CA ARG A 51 0.61 0.01 12.29
C ARG A 51 0.38 -0.67 13.64
N SER A 52 1.44 -1.00 14.36
CA SER A 52 1.35 -1.58 15.71
C SER A 52 0.83 -0.55 16.71
N GLU A 53 1.27 0.70 16.59
CA GLU A 53 0.81 1.81 17.41
C GLU A 53 -0.66 2.13 17.16
N LEU A 54 -1.08 2.23 15.90
CA LEU A 54 -2.49 2.46 15.54
C LEU A 54 -3.42 1.40 16.14
N LYS A 55 -3.08 0.11 15.96
CA LYS A 55 -3.84 -1.00 16.57
C LYS A 55 -3.91 -0.92 18.09
N SER A 56 -2.82 -0.48 18.73
CA SER A 56 -2.78 -0.32 20.19
C SER A 56 -3.70 0.83 20.64
N THR A 57 -3.74 1.93 19.88
CA THR A 57 -4.64 3.06 20.15
C THR A 57 -6.12 2.74 19.88
N ASP A 58 -6.42 1.94 18.86
CA ASP A 58 -7.80 1.50 18.58
C ASP A 58 -8.31 0.59 19.70
N VAL A 59 -7.49 -0.34 20.19
CA VAL A 59 -7.85 -1.18 21.35
C VAL A 59 -7.97 -0.34 22.62
N ALA A 60 -7.09 0.64 22.84
CA ALA A 60 -7.20 1.56 23.98
C ALA A 60 -8.49 2.40 23.92
N ARG A 61 -8.82 2.96 22.75
CA ARG A 61 -10.08 3.67 22.52
C ARG A 61 -11.30 2.78 22.73
N GLN A 62 -11.24 1.53 22.26
CA GLN A 62 -12.34 0.56 22.44
C GLN A 62 -12.51 0.15 23.90
N ARG A 63 -11.42 0.01 24.67
CA ARG A 63 -11.49 -0.28 26.12
C ARG A 63 -12.07 0.87 26.93
N HIS A 64 -11.79 2.13 26.54
CA HIS A 64 -12.40 3.30 27.19
C HIS A 64 -13.86 3.56 26.79
N GLN A 65 -14.38 2.87 25.76
CA GLN A 65 -15.80 2.90 25.37
C GLN A 65 -16.58 1.66 25.81
N GLY A 66 -15.98 0.79 26.63
CA GLY A 66 -16.58 -0.46 27.12
C GLY A 66 -17.57 -0.30 28.28
N GLY A 67 -18.41 0.73 28.25
CA GLY A 67 -19.34 1.04 29.34
C GLY A 67 -20.46 2.00 28.95
N SER A 68 -21.03 1.90 27.76
CA SER A 68 -22.36 2.49 27.51
C SER A 68 -23.06 1.76 26.38
N GLU A 69 -24.03 0.97 26.81
CA GLU A 69 -25.24 0.47 26.16
C GLU A 69 -25.44 0.64 24.64
N ARG A 70 -25.84 -0.50 24.04
CA ARG A 70 -26.76 -0.64 22.92
C ARG A 70 -27.37 0.69 22.42
N SER A 71 -26.87 1.19 21.29
CA SER A 71 -27.64 2.10 20.45
C SER A 71 -27.35 1.79 18.98
N ARG A 72 -28.28 1.01 18.44
CA ARG A 72 -28.50 0.81 17.02
C ARG A 72 -29.30 2.03 16.57
N HIS A 73 -28.66 3.07 16.07
CA HIS A 73 -29.35 4.07 15.25
C HIS A 73 -28.39 4.71 14.25
N GLU A 74 -28.81 4.64 12.99
CA GLU A 74 -28.36 5.41 11.83
C GLU A 74 -28.27 6.91 12.13
N PHE A 75 -27.39 7.63 11.41
CA PHE A 75 -27.53 8.98 10.83
C PHE A 75 -26.11 9.55 10.65
N LYS A 76 -25.51 9.52 9.46
CA LYS A 76 -25.71 10.34 8.25
C LYS A 76 -24.87 11.64 8.26
N ASP A 77 -23.95 11.68 7.29
CA ASP A 77 -23.29 12.83 6.63
C ASP A 77 -22.66 13.98 7.42
N ARG A 78 -21.32 14.10 7.32
CA ARG A 78 -20.67 15.14 6.49
C ARG A 78 -19.15 15.02 6.53
N SER A 79 -18.56 14.48 5.46
CA SER A 79 -17.23 14.89 4.99
C SER A 79 -17.05 14.37 3.56
N GLU A 80 -17.46 15.22 2.63
CA GLU A 80 -17.29 15.13 1.18
C GLU A 80 -15.81 15.07 0.80
N VAL A 81 -15.20 13.87 0.77
CA VAL A 81 -14.06 13.55 -0.12
C VAL A 81 -14.15 12.06 -0.49
N GLY A 82 -14.78 11.77 -1.62
CA GLY A 82 -14.56 10.58 -2.46
C GLY A 82 -14.35 9.24 -1.77
N LYS A 83 -15.42 8.63 -1.23
CA LYS A 83 -15.44 7.19 -0.97
C LYS A 83 -15.46 6.46 -2.31
N ILE A 84 -14.28 6.14 -2.87
CA ILE A 84 -14.19 5.17 -3.95
C ILE A 84 -14.63 3.83 -3.35
N MET A 85 -15.89 3.45 -3.59
CA MET A 85 -16.40 2.13 -3.28
C MET A 85 -15.58 1.11 -4.08
N ARG A 86 -14.61 0.48 -3.42
CA ARG A 86 -13.88 -0.65 -3.97
C ARG A 86 -14.85 -1.83 -4.00
N THR A 87 -15.60 -1.95 -5.09
CA THR A 87 -16.33 -3.18 -5.39
C THR A 87 -15.28 -4.30 -5.44
N LYS A 88 -15.51 -5.37 -4.67
CA LYS A 88 -14.64 -6.55 -4.70
C LYS A 88 -14.80 -7.21 -6.07
N HIS A 89 -14.03 -6.75 -7.05
CA HIS A 89 -13.93 -7.47 -8.31
C HIS A 89 -13.28 -8.81 -7.98
N LYS A 90 -14.04 -9.90 -8.08
CA LYS A 90 -13.50 -11.26 -8.03
C LYS A 90 -12.50 -11.34 -9.18
N HIS A 91 -11.22 -11.26 -8.86
CA HIS A 91 -10.15 -11.44 -9.84
C HIS A 91 -10.05 -12.94 -10.10
N LEU A 92 -10.98 -13.48 -10.90
CA LEU A 92 -10.81 -14.78 -11.52
C LEU A 92 -9.54 -14.66 -12.36
N SER A 93 -8.53 -15.47 -12.06
CA SER A 93 -7.29 -15.51 -12.83
C SER A 93 -7.62 -16.07 -14.21
N LEU A 94 -8.03 -15.19 -15.12
CA LEU A 94 -8.33 -15.53 -16.49
C LEU A 94 -7.07 -16.13 -17.13
N SER A 95 -7.27 -17.23 -17.86
CA SER A 95 -6.22 -17.82 -18.69
C SER A 95 -5.72 -16.77 -19.70
N ALA A 96 -4.46 -16.90 -20.15
CA ALA A 96 -3.89 -15.97 -21.13
C ALA A 96 -4.78 -15.84 -22.38
N ARG A 97 -5.43 -16.95 -22.78
CA ARG A 97 -6.38 -16.99 -23.88
C ARG A 97 -7.63 -16.14 -23.63
N GLU A 98 -8.26 -16.27 -22.48
CA GLU A 98 -9.48 -15.51 -22.13
C GLU A 98 -9.20 -14.01 -22.02
N ARG A 99 -8.02 -13.64 -21.51
CA ARG A 99 -7.58 -12.23 -21.51
C ARG A 99 -7.41 -11.66 -22.92
N ALA A 100 -6.87 -12.46 -23.85
CA ALA A 100 -6.70 -12.05 -25.24
C ALA A 100 -8.07 -11.88 -25.94
N GLU A 101 -8.98 -12.84 -25.77
CA GLU A 101 -10.33 -12.78 -26.36
C GLU A 101 -11.14 -11.58 -25.81
N ALA A 102 -11.10 -11.33 -24.50
CA ALA A 102 -11.77 -10.17 -23.89
C ALA A 102 -11.21 -8.82 -24.39
N SER A 103 -9.88 -8.73 -24.55
CA SER A 103 -9.23 -7.52 -25.08
C SER A 103 -9.61 -7.27 -26.54
N PHE A 104 -9.71 -8.34 -27.34
CA PHE A 104 -10.07 -8.24 -28.74
C PHE A 104 -11.55 -7.84 -28.94
N ALA A 105 -12.46 -8.40 -28.13
CA ALA A 105 -13.87 -8.01 -28.15
C ALA A 105 -14.07 -6.53 -27.78
N ALA A 106 -13.33 -6.02 -26.78
CA ALA A 106 -13.38 -4.60 -26.40
C ALA A 106 -12.98 -3.68 -27.56
N LEU A 107 -11.93 -4.03 -28.31
CA LEU A 107 -11.50 -3.26 -29.48
C LEU A 107 -12.53 -3.27 -30.62
N GLN A 108 -13.25 -4.38 -30.83
CA GLN A 108 -14.30 -4.42 -31.86
C GLN A 108 -15.48 -3.50 -31.53
N HIS A 109 -15.83 -3.36 -30.25
CA HIS A 109 -16.88 -2.43 -29.83
C HIS A 109 -16.46 -0.96 -29.99
N GLU A 110 -15.18 -0.63 -29.82
CA GLU A 110 -14.70 0.74 -30.06
C GLU A 110 -14.65 1.09 -31.56
N VAL A 111 -14.33 0.13 -32.43
CA VAL A 111 -14.29 0.37 -33.89
C VAL A 111 -15.70 0.60 -34.45
N GLY A 112 -16.74 -0.07 -33.94
CA GLY A 112 -18.12 0.12 -34.39
C GLY A 112 -18.75 1.47 -34.02
N ASN A 113 -18.28 2.12 -32.94
CA ASN A 113 -18.83 3.39 -32.47
C ASN A 113 -18.23 4.63 -33.17
N THR A 114 -17.20 4.45 -34.01
CA THR A 114 -16.55 5.57 -34.74
C THR A 114 -17.09 5.78 -36.15
N THR A 115 -17.96 4.88 -36.64
CA THR A 115 -18.52 4.94 -38.00
C THR A 115 -19.96 5.41 -38.11
N GLU A 116 -20.70 5.60 -37.00
CA GLU A 116 -22.02 6.24 -37.03
C GLU A 116 -21.95 7.68 -36.51
N GLY A 117 -21.45 8.57 -37.35
CA GLY A 117 -21.29 9.98 -37.02
C GLY A 117 -20.79 10.81 -38.19
N ARG A 118 -21.37 10.62 -39.38
CA ARG A 118 -21.21 11.56 -40.48
C ARG A 118 -22.42 11.57 -41.40
#